data_AF-A0A017RWX4-F1
#
_entry.id   AF-A0A017RWX4-F1
#
_cell.length_a   1.000
_cell.length_b   1.000
_cell.length_c   1.000
_cell.angle_alpha   90.00
_cell.angle_beta   90.00
_cell.angle_gamma   90.00
#
_symmetry.space_group_name_H-M   'P 1'
#
loop_
_entity.id
_entity.type
_entity.pdbx_description
1 polymer ?
#
loop_
_entity_poly.entity_id
_entity_poly.type
_entity_poly.pdbx_seq_one_letter_code
_entity_poly.pdbx_strand_id
1 'polypeptide(L)'
;MSQLELISPGPLSHELQMMLEPIITEKNVHVINSIKDVNSLANRKIIFAVEVDDSGFAIPIYDFIKKLYKSDSNYFKDSSAAIFIHSSNQLFTKSVAQSLIFITNKMGCRYIGHPVVEAIEGYKNFHTWQKTMDMPLKDICHLHCQNLYKRLINDVIPHKKQPHILVLHASSRKTSNTLLLWDIIKKYLSNCIIEEIHVENGTINDCRGCSFKTCLHYSKQDSCFYGGIVVEEVFPAIQRCDSIIWICPNYNDAISANLTAVINRLTALYRKISFYDKSIFGIIVSGNSGGDSVAKQLIGALNINKGFRLPPDFAIMEIANDPKSILKVDSIENKAKSFAENIILNF
;
A
#
# COMPACT_ATOMS: atom_id res chain seq x y z
N MET A 1 2.00 26.55 -1.89
CA MET A 1 1.27 25.26 -2.00
C MET A 1 1.87 24.50 -3.18
N SER A 2 2.19 23.22 -3.03
CA SER A 2 2.67 22.40 -4.15
C SER A 2 1.57 22.31 -5.22
N GLN A 3 1.93 22.51 -6.48
CA GLN A 3 1.05 22.29 -7.63
C GLN A 3 0.59 20.83 -7.66
N LEU A 4 -0.71 20.59 -7.84
CA LEU A 4 -1.28 19.26 -8.00
C LEU A 4 -1.28 18.89 -9.48
N GLU A 5 -0.75 17.72 -9.82
CA GLU A 5 -0.84 17.15 -11.16
C GLU A 5 -2.03 16.16 -11.19
N LEU A 6 -3.03 16.43 -12.02
CA LEU A 6 -4.14 15.51 -12.28
C LEU A 6 -3.86 14.75 -13.57
N ILE A 7 -3.50 13.47 -13.46
CA ILE A 7 -3.24 12.59 -14.61
C ILE A 7 -4.54 11.91 -14.99
N SER A 8 -5.07 12.26 -16.16
CA SER A 8 -6.40 11.86 -16.62
C SER A 8 -6.39 11.50 -18.11
N PRO A 9 -5.58 10.51 -18.54
CA PRO A 9 -5.51 10.14 -19.95
C PRO A 9 -6.80 9.44 -20.38
N GLY A 10 -7.35 9.87 -21.52
CA GLY A 10 -8.51 9.23 -22.14
C GLY A 10 -9.87 9.83 -21.74
N PRO A 11 -10.96 9.25 -22.25
CA PRO A 11 -12.31 9.72 -21.96
C PRO A 11 -12.70 9.45 -20.50
N LEU A 12 -13.50 10.35 -19.93
CA LEU A 12 -14.01 10.25 -18.57
C LEU A 12 -15.51 10.01 -18.58
N SER A 13 -15.97 9.02 -17.81
CA SER A 13 -17.39 8.86 -17.50
C SER A 13 -17.95 10.08 -16.75
N HIS A 14 -19.27 10.20 -16.71
CA HIS A 14 -19.92 11.22 -15.89
C HIS A 14 -19.55 11.05 -14.41
N GLU A 15 -19.52 9.82 -13.93
CA GLU A 15 -19.20 9.47 -12.55
C GLU A 15 -17.77 9.87 -12.18
N LEU A 16 -16.80 9.60 -13.04
CA LEU A 16 -15.41 10.00 -12.79
C LEU A 16 -15.23 11.52 -12.88
N GLN A 17 -15.94 12.21 -13.79
CA GLN A 17 -15.98 13.68 -13.80
C GLN A 17 -16.49 14.23 -12.47
N MET A 18 -17.58 13.67 -11.93
CA MET A 18 -18.12 14.06 -10.62
C MET A 18 -17.13 13.82 -9.47
N MET A 19 -16.35 12.74 -9.51
CA MET A 19 -15.28 12.50 -8.53
C MET A 19 -14.18 13.58 -8.58
N LEU A 20 -13.98 14.22 -9.73
CA LEU A 20 -12.95 15.24 -9.96
C LEU A 20 -13.45 16.68 -9.73
N GLU A 21 -14.75 16.92 -9.75
CA GLU A 21 -15.35 18.23 -9.44
C GLU A 21 -14.78 18.90 -8.17
N PRO A 22 -14.59 18.22 -7.01
CA PRO A 22 -14.10 18.87 -5.81
C PRO A 22 -12.65 19.38 -5.89
N ILE A 23 -11.91 19.02 -6.96
CA ILE A 23 -10.51 19.42 -7.14
C ILE A 23 -10.29 20.27 -8.39
N ILE A 24 -11.06 20.09 -9.47
CA ILE A 24 -10.83 20.78 -10.75
C ILE A 24 -11.02 22.31 -10.61
N THR A 25 -11.86 22.78 -9.68
CA THR A 25 -12.06 24.21 -9.45
C THR A 25 -10.93 24.88 -8.66
N GLU A 26 -9.98 24.10 -8.12
CA GLU A 26 -8.87 24.62 -7.34
C GLU A 26 -7.80 25.25 -8.26
N LYS A 27 -7.37 26.47 -7.94
CA LYS A 27 -6.48 27.28 -8.80
C LYS A 27 -5.11 26.65 -9.10
N ASN A 28 -4.72 25.60 -8.39
CA ASN A 28 -3.38 24.99 -8.44
C ASN A 28 -3.38 23.58 -9.02
N VAL A 29 -4.41 23.19 -9.79
CA VAL A 29 -4.47 21.90 -10.47
C VAL A 29 -4.04 22.04 -11.92
N HIS A 30 -3.05 21.25 -12.32
CA HIS A 30 -2.61 21.10 -13.70
C HIS A 30 -3.09 19.75 -14.25
N VAL A 31 -3.87 19.77 -15.32
CA VAL A 31 -4.48 18.58 -15.90
C VAL A 31 -3.60 18.04 -17.03
N ILE A 32 -3.21 16.77 -16.92
CA ILE A 32 -2.36 16.06 -17.87
C ILE A 32 -3.20 14.98 -18.54
N ASN A 33 -3.59 15.24 -19.79
CA ASN A 33 -4.39 14.30 -20.60
C ASN A 33 -3.50 13.45 -21.52
N SER A 34 -2.29 13.90 -21.81
CA SER A 34 -1.36 13.20 -22.68
C SER A 34 0.09 13.34 -22.20
N ILE A 35 0.95 12.43 -22.68
CA ILE A 35 2.39 12.47 -22.39
C ILE A 35 3.06 13.77 -22.87
N LYS A 36 2.49 14.43 -23.88
CA LYS A 36 3.03 15.69 -24.43
C LYS A 36 2.86 16.87 -23.46
N ASP A 37 1.93 16.73 -22.52
CA ASP A 37 1.62 17.75 -21.51
C ASP A 37 2.50 17.58 -20.26
N VAL A 38 3.37 16.57 -20.25
CA VAL A 38 4.23 16.25 -19.12
C VAL A 38 5.55 16.99 -19.23
N ASN A 39 5.79 17.92 -18.30
CA ASN A 39 7.09 18.56 -18.12
C ASN A 39 7.99 17.73 -17.19
N SER A 40 7.51 17.49 -15.96
CA SER A 40 8.17 16.65 -14.95
C SER A 40 7.15 16.22 -13.91
N LEU A 41 7.22 14.96 -13.48
CA LEU A 41 6.37 14.41 -12.42
C LEU A 41 7.19 14.03 -11.18
N ALA A 42 8.41 14.56 -11.04
CA ALA A 42 9.21 14.45 -9.84
C ALA A 42 8.88 15.56 -8.83
N ASN A 43 8.89 15.24 -7.53
CA ASN A 43 8.54 16.14 -6.43
C ASN A 43 7.14 16.79 -6.58
N ARG A 44 6.15 15.98 -6.97
CA ARG A 44 4.76 16.40 -7.22
C ARG A 44 3.77 15.72 -6.28
N LYS A 45 2.62 16.38 -6.11
CA LYS A 45 1.40 15.75 -5.57
C LYS A 45 0.53 15.35 -6.77
N ILE A 46 0.15 14.08 -6.84
CA ILE A 46 -0.47 13.51 -8.05
C ILE A 46 -1.80 12.85 -7.73
N ILE A 47 -2.82 13.11 -8.54
CA ILE A 47 -4.04 12.29 -8.57
C ILE A 47 -4.10 11.59 -9.92
N PHE A 48 -4.21 10.26 -9.88
CA PHE A 48 -4.54 9.46 -11.06
C PHE A 48 -6.07 9.33 -11.15
N ALA A 49 -6.67 9.84 -12.22
CA ALA A 49 -8.05 9.56 -12.60
C ALA A 49 -8.06 8.31 -13.49
N VAL A 50 -8.78 7.28 -13.07
CA VAL A 50 -8.75 5.97 -13.72
C VAL A 50 -10.17 5.52 -14.05
N GLU A 51 -10.45 5.40 -15.33
CA GLU A 51 -11.65 4.76 -15.85
C GLU A 51 -11.34 3.29 -16.14
N VAL A 52 -12.15 2.37 -15.60
CA VAL A 52 -12.04 0.94 -15.84
C VAL A 52 -13.19 0.49 -16.73
N ASP A 53 -12.86 -0.22 -17.82
CA ASP A 53 -13.86 -0.77 -18.72
C ASP A 53 -14.57 -2.01 -18.15
N ASP A 54 -15.61 -2.46 -18.84
CA ASP A 54 -16.44 -3.60 -18.42
C ASP A 54 -15.64 -4.92 -18.30
N SER A 55 -14.51 -5.02 -19.00
CA SER A 55 -13.61 -6.18 -18.97
C SER A 55 -12.47 -6.05 -17.96
N GLY A 56 -12.42 -4.95 -17.21
CA GLY A 56 -11.43 -4.73 -16.16
C GLY A 56 -10.12 -4.11 -16.63
N PHE A 57 -10.05 -3.57 -17.85
CA PHE A 57 -8.87 -2.85 -18.34
C PHE A 57 -9.02 -1.34 -18.14
N ALA A 58 -7.88 -0.70 -17.88
CA ALA A 58 -7.75 0.75 -17.82
C ALA A 58 -6.70 1.19 -18.86
N ILE A 59 -6.99 0.91 -20.14
CA ILE A 59 -6.03 1.04 -21.25
C ILE A 59 -5.38 2.43 -21.31
N PRO A 60 -6.13 3.55 -21.22
CA PRO A 60 -5.54 4.88 -21.36
C PRO A 60 -4.46 5.18 -20.30
N ILE A 61 -4.69 4.82 -19.04
CA ILE A 61 -3.70 5.05 -17.98
C ILE A 61 -2.50 4.12 -18.14
N TYR A 62 -2.69 2.85 -18.51
CA TYR A 62 -1.56 1.94 -18.72
C TYR A 62 -0.72 2.30 -19.93
N ASP A 63 -1.32 2.80 -21.02
CA ASP A 63 -0.56 3.32 -22.16
C ASP A 63 0.24 4.56 -21.78
N PHE A 64 -0.33 5.47 -20.98
CA PHE A 64 0.36 6.63 -20.44
C PHE A 64 1.56 6.22 -19.56
N ILE A 65 1.35 5.33 -18.58
CA ILE A 65 2.41 4.82 -17.70
C ILE A 65 3.49 4.07 -18.49
N LYS A 66 3.11 3.25 -19.48
CA LYS A 66 4.06 2.55 -20.36
C LYS A 66 4.99 3.52 -21.09
N LYS A 67 4.47 4.66 -21.57
CA LYS A 67 5.29 5.68 -22.25
C LYS A 67 6.25 6.35 -21.28
N LEU A 68 5.80 6.69 -20.07
CA LEU A 68 6.66 7.23 -19.02
C LEU A 68 7.78 6.27 -18.64
N TYR A 69 7.44 5.01 -18.36
CA TYR A 69 8.38 3.97 -17.94
C TYR A 69 9.51 3.75 -18.95
N LYS A 70 9.21 3.84 -20.25
CA LYS A 70 10.22 3.75 -21.32
C LYS A 70 11.21 4.91 -21.33
N SER A 71 10.83 6.07 -20.78
CA SER A 71 11.66 7.28 -20.81
C SER A 71 12.58 7.39 -19.60
N ASP A 72 12.06 7.11 -18.40
CA ASP A 72 12.82 7.05 -17.15
C ASP A 72 12.08 6.11 -16.19
N SER A 73 12.81 5.16 -15.61
CA SER A 73 12.26 4.24 -14.63
C SER A 73 11.97 4.89 -13.29
N ASN A 74 12.45 6.10 -13.00
CA ASN A 74 12.22 6.83 -11.74
C ASN A 74 11.40 8.12 -11.93
N TYR A 75 10.49 8.11 -12.90
CA TYR A 75 9.74 9.28 -13.33
C TYR A 75 8.96 10.00 -12.21
N PHE A 76 8.56 9.28 -11.17
CA PHE A 76 7.78 9.80 -10.03
C PHE A 76 8.62 10.03 -8.77
N LYS A 77 9.96 10.15 -8.91
CA LYS A 77 10.86 10.38 -7.79
C LYS A 77 10.38 11.53 -6.89
N ASP A 78 10.39 11.30 -5.58
CA ASP A 78 9.97 12.24 -4.54
C ASP A 78 8.51 12.70 -4.64
N SER A 79 7.69 12.07 -5.47
CA SER A 79 6.26 12.37 -5.61
C SER A 79 5.40 11.49 -4.71
N SER A 80 4.22 12.00 -4.38
CA SER A 80 3.19 11.23 -3.67
C SER A 80 1.88 11.27 -4.44
N ALA A 81 1.16 10.16 -4.47
CA ALA A 81 -0.05 10.03 -5.25
C ALA A 81 -1.27 9.51 -4.46
N ALA A 82 -2.42 9.79 -5.05
CA ALA A 82 -3.71 9.19 -4.76
C ALA A 82 -4.41 8.78 -6.08
N ILE A 83 -5.48 7.98 -5.98
CA ILE A 83 -6.22 7.45 -7.12
C ILE A 83 -7.70 7.71 -6.91
N PHE A 84 -8.34 8.31 -7.92
CA PHE A 84 -9.78 8.27 -8.10
C PHE A 84 -10.08 7.30 -9.23
N ILE A 85 -10.83 6.24 -8.92
CA ILE A 85 -11.08 5.15 -9.85
C ILE A 85 -12.57 4.86 -9.95
N HIS A 86 -13.07 4.73 -11.18
CA HIS A 86 -14.44 4.38 -11.47
C HIS A 86 -14.52 3.08 -12.29
N SER A 87 -15.56 2.28 -12.02
CA SER A 87 -15.99 1.15 -12.84
C SER A 87 -17.51 1.18 -12.96
N SER A 88 -18.01 0.98 -14.17
CA SER A 88 -19.44 0.80 -14.48
C SER A 88 -20.07 -0.43 -13.79
N ASN A 89 -19.25 -1.37 -13.31
CA ASN A 89 -19.66 -2.58 -12.64
C ASN A 89 -19.09 -2.67 -11.21
N GLN A 90 -19.29 -3.80 -10.53
CA GLN A 90 -18.88 -4.01 -9.13
C GLN A 90 -17.44 -4.54 -8.98
N LEU A 91 -16.73 -4.76 -10.09
CA LEU A 91 -15.46 -5.45 -10.16
C LEU A 91 -14.32 -4.51 -10.55
N PHE A 92 -13.10 -5.05 -10.43
CA PHE A 92 -11.85 -4.54 -11.00
C PHE A 92 -11.23 -3.27 -10.39
N THR A 93 -11.98 -2.39 -9.72
CA THR A 93 -11.40 -1.14 -9.15
C THR A 93 -10.21 -1.43 -8.23
N LYS A 94 -10.32 -2.42 -7.34
CA LYS A 94 -9.23 -2.80 -6.42
C LYS A 94 -8.03 -3.41 -7.14
N SER A 95 -8.24 -4.33 -8.08
CA SER A 95 -7.14 -5.01 -8.78
C SER A 95 -6.39 -4.07 -9.72
N VAL A 96 -7.11 -3.16 -10.40
CA VAL A 96 -6.51 -2.11 -11.24
C VAL A 96 -5.74 -1.13 -10.37
N ALA A 97 -6.31 -0.65 -9.26
CA ALA A 97 -5.62 0.25 -8.35
C ALA A 97 -4.35 -0.38 -7.77
N GLN A 98 -4.39 -1.65 -7.31
CA GLN A 98 -3.22 -2.37 -6.83
C GLN A 98 -2.12 -2.46 -7.90
N SER A 99 -2.50 -2.78 -9.14
CA SER A 99 -1.55 -2.93 -10.24
C SER A 99 -0.94 -1.58 -10.64
N LEU A 100 -1.74 -0.52 -10.68
CA LEU A 100 -1.25 0.84 -10.96
C LEU A 100 -0.29 1.30 -9.86
N ILE A 101 -0.69 1.17 -8.58
CA ILE A 101 0.16 1.50 -7.42
C ILE A 101 1.48 0.74 -7.48
N PHE A 102 1.46 -0.56 -7.76
CA PHE A 102 2.67 -1.36 -7.85
C PHE A 102 3.63 -0.80 -8.90
N ILE A 103 3.14 -0.55 -10.12
CA ILE A 103 3.98 -0.08 -11.23
C ILE A 103 4.56 1.30 -10.94
N THR A 104 3.73 2.26 -10.53
CA THR A 104 4.18 3.63 -10.26
C THR A 104 5.05 3.72 -8.99
N ASN A 105 4.85 2.83 -8.02
CA ASN A 105 5.69 2.73 -6.84
C ASN A 105 7.11 2.26 -7.18
N LYS A 106 7.22 1.28 -8.09
CA LYS A 106 8.49 0.87 -8.71
C LYS A 106 9.12 1.96 -9.58
N MET A 107 8.37 3.04 -9.84
CA MET A 107 8.86 4.23 -10.53
C MET A 107 9.18 5.41 -9.59
N GLY A 108 9.32 5.13 -8.29
CA GLY A 108 9.66 6.14 -7.27
C GLY A 108 8.46 6.85 -6.64
N CYS A 109 7.22 6.48 -6.99
CA CYS A 109 6.03 7.12 -6.41
C CYS A 109 5.71 6.60 -5.00
N ARG A 110 5.34 7.52 -4.12
CA ARG A 110 4.90 7.24 -2.75
C ARG A 110 3.38 7.27 -2.69
N TYR A 111 2.78 6.53 -1.76
CA TYR A 111 1.33 6.60 -1.53
C TYR A 111 1.02 6.82 -0.06
N ILE A 112 0.10 7.73 0.21
CA ILE A 112 -0.42 7.96 1.56
C ILE A 112 -1.31 6.78 1.99
N GLY A 113 -1.64 6.70 3.28
CA GLY A 113 -2.60 5.70 3.77
C GLY A 113 -3.99 5.88 3.14
N HIS A 114 -4.68 4.81 2.76
CA HIS A 114 -5.95 4.86 2.03
C HIS A 114 -5.89 5.81 0.83
N PRO A 115 -5.03 5.53 -0.17
CA PRO A 115 -4.80 6.46 -1.26
C PRO A 115 -5.83 6.32 -2.39
N VAL A 116 -6.92 5.56 -2.20
CA VAL A 116 -7.89 5.25 -3.26
C VAL A 116 -9.29 5.65 -2.83
N VAL A 117 -9.97 6.46 -3.65
CA VAL A 117 -11.44 6.53 -3.65
C VAL A 117 -11.93 5.79 -4.87
N GLU A 118 -12.75 4.77 -4.66
CA GLU A 118 -13.37 4.00 -5.73
C GLU A 118 -14.86 4.32 -5.82
N ALA A 119 -15.37 4.43 -7.03
CA ALA A 119 -16.80 4.41 -7.32
C ALA A 119 -17.09 3.21 -8.22
N ILE A 120 -17.95 2.32 -7.74
CA ILE A 120 -18.49 1.22 -8.54
C ILE A 120 -19.91 1.55 -8.98
N GLU A 121 -20.51 0.67 -9.80
CA GLU A 121 -21.91 0.72 -10.25
C GLU A 121 -22.85 1.36 -9.20
N GLY A 122 -23.38 2.55 -9.52
CA GLY A 122 -24.35 3.26 -8.69
C GLY A 122 -23.85 3.67 -7.29
N TYR A 123 -22.54 3.80 -7.10
CA TYR A 123 -21.91 4.14 -5.82
C TYR A 123 -22.23 3.13 -4.69
N LYS A 124 -22.55 1.88 -5.03
CA LYS A 124 -23.00 0.84 -4.07
C LYS A 124 -22.02 0.58 -2.93
N ASN A 125 -20.72 0.75 -3.17
CA ASN A 125 -19.70 0.63 -2.14
C ASN A 125 -19.88 1.67 -1.01
N PHE A 126 -20.60 2.77 -1.24
CA PHE A 126 -20.81 3.82 -0.25
C PHE A 126 -21.99 3.58 0.72
N HIS A 127 -22.81 2.53 0.53
CA HIS A 127 -24.01 2.27 1.35
C HIS A 127 -23.74 2.18 2.86
N THR A 128 -22.56 1.71 3.27
CA THR A 128 -22.23 1.61 4.70
C THR A 128 -22.11 2.99 5.35
N TRP A 129 -21.55 3.98 4.64
CA TRP A 129 -21.42 5.36 5.14
C TRP A 129 -22.75 6.10 5.14
N GLN A 130 -23.63 5.80 4.18
CA GLN A 130 -24.96 6.41 4.11
C GLN A 130 -25.79 6.18 5.38
N LYS A 131 -25.60 5.04 6.06
CA LYS A 131 -26.23 4.73 7.35
C LYS A 131 -25.86 5.71 8.47
N THR A 132 -24.77 6.46 8.30
CA THR A 132 -24.22 7.36 9.33
C THR A 132 -24.17 8.83 8.90
N MET A 133 -24.23 9.14 7.61
CA MET A 133 -23.97 10.49 7.07
C MET A 133 -25.21 11.18 6.50
N ASP A 134 -26.34 10.47 6.38
CA ASP A 134 -27.63 10.99 5.89
C ASP A 134 -27.52 11.88 4.64
N MET A 135 -26.86 11.35 3.61
CA MET A 135 -26.63 12.05 2.34
C MET A 135 -26.68 11.08 1.15
N PRO A 136 -26.98 11.58 -0.07
CA PRO A 136 -26.91 10.78 -1.29
C PRO A 136 -25.53 10.14 -1.50
N LEU A 137 -25.49 8.92 -2.05
CA LEU A 137 -24.23 8.16 -2.25
C LEU A 137 -23.19 8.92 -3.09
N LYS A 138 -23.66 9.66 -4.11
CA LYS A 138 -22.82 10.53 -4.94
C LYS A 138 -22.11 11.62 -4.10
N ASP A 139 -22.80 12.19 -3.12
CA ASP A 139 -22.28 13.28 -2.29
C ASP A 139 -21.30 12.71 -1.25
N ILE A 140 -21.52 11.49 -0.78
CA ILE A 140 -20.53 10.73 0.00
C ILE A 140 -19.27 10.53 -0.82
N CYS A 141 -19.39 10.04 -2.06
CA CYS A 141 -18.24 9.84 -2.95
C CYS A 141 -17.46 11.16 -3.16
N HIS A 142 -18.17 12.25 -3.43
CA HIS A 142 -17.59 13.58 -3.61
C HIS A 142 -16.82 14.05 -2.35
N LEU A 143 -17.42 13.88 -1.16
CA LEU A 143 -16.78 14.21 0.11
C LEU A 143 -15.52 13.36 0.37
N HIS A 144 -15.54 12.07 0.02
CA HIS A 144 -14.36 11.21 0.11
C HIS A 144 -13.25 11.66 -0.85
N CYS A 145 -13.58 12.06 -2.08
CA CYS A 145 -12.61 12.63 -3.02
C CYS A 145 -11.99 13.92 -2.47
N GLN A 146 -12.81 14.84 -1.97
CA GLN A 146 -12.35 16.09 -1.37
C GLN A 146 -11.44 15.85 -0.15
N ASN A 147 -11.81 14.92 0.73
CA ASN A 147 -11.03 14.56 1.91
C ASN A 147 -9.69 13.92 1.53
N LEU A 148 -9.67 13.05 0.52
CA LEU A 148 -8.44 12.43 0.06
C LEU A 148 -7.50 13.46 -0.58
N TYR A 149 -8.03 14.35 -1.41
CA TYR A 149 -7.28 15.48 -1.97
C TYR A 149 -6.64 16.34 -0.89
N LYS A 150 -7.43 16.79 0.10
CA LYS A 150 -6.95 17.59 1.23
C LYS A 150 -5.85 16.88 2.01
N ARG A 151 -5.96 15.56 2.21
CA ARG A 151 -4.92 14.77 2.87
C ARG A 151 -3.65 14.71 2.02
N LEU A 152 -3.76 14.51 0.72
CA LEU A 152 -2.61 14.40 -0.18
C LEU A 152 -1.80 15.71 -0.26
N ILE A 153 -2.47 16.86 -0.43
CA ILE A 153 -1.79 18.16 -0.55
C ILE A 153 -1.10 18.60 0.74
N ASN A 154 -1.65 18.19 1.88
CA ASN A 154 -1.11 18.49 3.21
C ASN A 154 -0.21 17.37 3.76
N ASP A 155 0.01 16.31 2.97
CA ASP A 155 0.80 15.17 3.40
C ASP A 155 2.28 15.55 3.52
N VAL A 156 2.82 15.33 4.71
CA VAL A 156 4.22 15.53 5.06
C VAL A 156 4.77 14.18 5.51
N ILE A 157 5.98 13.87 5.07
CA ILE A 157 6.68 12.65 5.48
C ILE A 157 7.09 12.84 6.94
N PRO A 158 6.76 11.91 7.85
CA PRO A 158 7.37 11.90 9.18
C PRO A 158 8.90 11.93 9.03
N HIS A 159 9.59 12.57 9.98
CA HIS A 159 11.04 12.50 10.08
C HIS A 159 11.43 12.02 11.48
N LYS A 160 11.99 10.81 11.59
CA LYS A 160 12.35 10.17 12.86
C LYS A 160 13.85 10.04 13.00
N LYS A 161 14.41 10.56 14.11
CA LYS A 161 15.85 10.49 14.40
C LYS A 161 16.34 9.06 14.64
N GLN A 162 15.52 8.23 15.29
CA GLN A 162 15.80 6.83 15.57
C GLN A 162 14.50 6.04 15.34
N PRO A 163 14.22 5.61 14.11
CA PRO A 163 12.98 4.93 13.80
C PRO A 163 12.88 3.56 14.47
N HIS A 164 11.69 3.22 14.95
CA HIS A 164 11.34 1.86 15.36
C HIS A 164 10.83 1.05 14.17
N ILE A 165 11.49 -0.06 13.88
CA ILE A 165 11.18 -0.99 12.80
C ILE A 165 10.66 -2.29 13.42
N LEU A 166 9.41 -2.62 13.14
CA LEU A 166 8.84 -3.93 13.43
C LEU A 166 9.08 -4.86 12.24
N VAL A 167 9.57 -6.07 12.48
CA VAL A 167 9.73 -7.09 11.46
C VAL A 167 8.81 -8.26 11.80
N LEU A 168 7.92 -8.61 10.86
CA LEU A 168 6.98 -9.72 11.01
C LEU A 168 7.36 -10.83 10.03
N HIS A 169 7.56 -12.05 10.54
CA HIS A 169 7.83 -13.23 9.72
C HIS A 169 7.12 -14.47 10.25
N ALA A 170 6.87 -15.44 9.37
CA ALA A 170 6.37 -16.77 9.72
C ALA A 170 7.28 -17.91 9.18
N SER A 171 8.51 -17.55 8.79
CA SER A 171 9.48 -18.47 8.20
C SER A 171 10.37 -19.13 9.25
N SER A 172 10.82 -20.36 8.97
CA SER A 172 11.90 -21.01 9.74
C SER A 172 13.28 -20.53 9.30
N ARG A 173 14.13 -20.11 10.25
CA ARG A 173 15.50 -19.64 9.98
C ARG A 173 16.41 -20.70 9.35
N LYS A 174 16.13 -21.99 9.54
CA LYS A 174 17.03 -23.07 9.08
C LYS A 174 17.21 -23.08 7.56
N THR A 175 16.19 -22.70 6.80
CA THR A 175 16.16 -22.85 5.34
C THR A 175 15.62 -21.65 4.56
N SER A 176 15.07 -20.64 5.24
CA SER A 176 14.36 -19.54 4.57
C SER A 176 15.32 -18.58 3.84
N ASN A 177 15.22 -18.56 2.52
CA ASN A 177 15.88 -17.57 1.67
C ASN A 177 15.40 -16.13 1.97
N THR A 178 14.11 -15.95 2.33
CA THR A 178 13.57 -14.63 2.68
C THR A 178 14.17 -14.09 3.98
N LEU A 179 14.40 -14.94 4.98
CA LEU A 179 15.09 -14.55 6.22
C LEU A 179 16.58 -14.32 6.01
N LEU A 180 17.23 -15.11 5.16
CA LEU A 180 18.63 -14.85 4.79
C LEU A 180 18.78 -13.49 4.08
N LEU A 181 17.85 -13.12 3.20
CA LEU A 181 17.84 -11.79 2.59
C LEU A 181 17.65 -10.69 3.64
N TRP A 182 16.74 -10.89 4.59
CA TRP A 182 16.59 -9.98 5.72
C TRP A 182 17.89 -9.83 6.52
N ASP A 183 18.58 -10.92 6.83
CA ASP A 183 19.85 -10.88 7.56
C ASP A 183 20.93 -10.08 6.81
N ILE A 184 20.91 -10.08 5.46
CA ILE A 184 21.79 -9.23 4.64
C ILE A 184 21.38 -7.75 4.78
N ILE A 185 20.10 -7.44 4.55
CA ILE A 185 19.55 -6.07 4.63
C ILE A 185 19.84 -5.45 6.00
N LYS A 186 19.63 -6.23 7.07
CA LYS A 186 19.82 -5.79 8.46
C LYS A 186 21.23 -5.29 8.75
N LYS A 187 22.26 -5.78 8.06
CA LYS A 187 23.66 -5.31 8.22
C LYS A 187 23.85 -3.85 7.80
N TYR A 188 22.99 -3.35 6.92
CA TYR A 188 23.05 -1.99 6.38
C TYR A 188 22.09 -1.03 7.09
N LEU A 189 21.24 -1.54 7.98
CA LEU A 189 20.39 -0.71 8.83
C LEU A 189 21.21 -0.20 10.02
N SER A 190 21.27 1.13 10.19
CA SER A 190 21.94 1.79 11.30
C SER A 190 21.03 2.85 11.92
N ASN A 191 21.31 3.24 13.17
CA ASN A 191 20.55 4.27 13.90
C ASN A 191 19.03 4.01 13.99
N CYS A 192 18.61 2.74 14.06
CA CYS A 192 17.21 2.34 14.22
C CYS A 192 17.08 1.30 15.34
N ILE A 193 15.85 1.13 15.85
CA ILE A 193 15.51 0.09 16.81
C ILE A 193 14.72 -0.97 16.06
N ILE A 194 15.18 -2.21 16.10
CA ILE A 194 14.58 -3.33 15.36
C ILE A 194 13.97 -4.31 16.35
N GLU A 195 12.65 -4.50 16.25
CA GLU A 195 11.88 -5.50 16.99
C GLU A 195 11.43 -6.58 16.00
N GLU A 196 11.88 -7.83 16.18
CA GLU A 196 11.51 -8.95 15.30
C GLU A 196 10.53 -9.88 16.02
N ILE A 197 9.35 -10.11 15.41
CA ILE A 197 8.34 -11.03 15.92
C ILE A 197 8.15 -12.19 14.94
N HIS A 198 8.36 -13.40 15.47
CA HIS A 198 8.08 -14.64 14.75
C HIS A 198 6.64 -15.10 15.01
N VAL A 199 5.81 -15.05 13.98
CA VAL A 199 4.43 -15.55 14.02
C VAL A 199 4.43 -17.03 13.65
N GLU A 200 4.74 -17.87 14.63
CA GLU A 200 4.84 -19.32 14.47
C GLU A 200 3.48 -20.00 14.23
N ASN A 201 3.51 -21.17 13.58
CA ASN A 201 2.32 -22.01 13.45
C ASN A 201 1.80 -22.43 14.83
N GLY A 202 0.49 -22.29 15.05
CA GLY A 202 -0.17 -22.68 16.30
C GLY A 202 -0.14 -21.63 17.41
N THR A 203 0.61 -20.53 17.25
CA THR A 203 0.58 -19.39 18.19
C THR A 203 -0.43 -18.31 17.79
N ILE A 204 -0.95 -18.37 16.55
CA ILE A 204 -1.95 -17.45 16.02
C ILE A 204 -3.29 -18.17 15.74
N ASN A 205 -4.36 -17.61 16.29
CA ASN A 205 -5.72 -17.97 15.94
C ASN A 205 -6.19 -17.16 14.72
N ASP A 206 -6.85 -17.85 13.78
CA ASP A 206 -7.48 -17.22 12.60
C ASP A 206 -8.63 -16.29 12.97
N CYS A 207 -8.82 -15.25 12.15
CA CYS A 207 -10.00 -14.40 12.23
C CYS A 207 -11.21 -15.13 11.63
N ARG A 208 -12.05 -15.71 12.48
CA ARG A 208 -13.29 -16.42 12.08
C ARG A 208 -14.50 -15.50 11.85
N GLY A 209 -14.31 -14.18 11.77
CA GLY A 209 -15.39 -13.22 11.51
C GLY A 209 -16.34 -12.99 12.70
N CYS A 210 -15.84 -12.51 13.84
CA CYS A 210 -16.70 -12.07 14.95
C CYS A 210 -17.63 -10.92 14.53
N SER A 211 -18.76 -10.74 15.25
CA SER A 211 -19.71 -9.67 14.93
C SER A 211 -19.06 -8.28 14.98
N PHE A 212 -19.57 -7.32 14.21
CA PHE A 212 -19.05 -5.94 14.22
C PHE A 212 -19.04 -5.34 15.64
N LYS A 213 -20.10 -5.55 16.41
CA LYS A 213 -20.20 -5.09 17.81
C LYS A 213 -19.12 -5.74 18.69
N THR A 214 -18.88 -7.04 18.52
CA THR A 214 -17.82 -7.77 19.24
C THR A 214 -16.44 -7.24 18.87
N CYS A 215 -16.14 -7.09 17.57
CA CYS A 215 -14.87 -6.55 17.12
C CYS A 215 -14.61 -5.15 17.71
N LEU A 216 -15.63 -4.29 17.72
CA LEU A 216 -15.53 -2.95 18.28
C LEU A 216 -15.35 -2.94 19.81
N HIS A 217 -16.01 -3.85 20.53
CA HIS A 217 -15.86 -3.98 21.98
C HIS A 217 -14.40 -4.29 22.37
N TYR A 218 -13.79 -5.30 21.77
CA TYR A 218 -12.40 -5.68 22.05
C TYR A 218 -11.40 -4.63 21.54
N SER A 219 -11.67 -4.00 20.39
CA SER A 219 -10.86 -2.91 19.86
C SER A 219 -10.66 -1.77 20.87
N LYS A 220 -11.71 -1.38 21.61
CA LYS A 220 -11.63 -0.35 22.66
C LYS A 220 -10.67 -0.71 23.80
N GLN A 221 -10.43 -2.00 24.02
CA GLN A 221 -9.58 -2.55 25.08
C GLN A 221 -8.18 -2.93 24.59
N ASP A 222 -7.71 -2.39 23.45
CA ASP A 222 -6.43 -2.78 22.81
C ASP A 222 -6.34 -4.29 22.50
N SER A 223 -7.47 -4.92 22.26
CA SER A 223 -7.57 -6.38 22.16
C SER A 223 -8.32 -6.83 20.91
N CYS A 224 -8.34 -8.13 20.71
CA CYS A 224 -9.07 -8.84 19.68
C CYS A 224 -9.75 -10.04 20.34
N PHE A 225 -10.98 -10.36 19.90
CA PHE A 225 -11.76 -11.50 20.42
C PHE A 225 -10.97 -12.82 20.45
N TYR A 226 -10.03 -12.99 19.51
CA TYR A 226 -9.24 -14.22 19.38
C TYR A 226 -7.94 -14.26 20.21
N GLY A 227 -7.57 -13.19 20.93
CA GLY A 227 -6.44 -13.15 21.87
C GLY A 227 -5.07 -13.62 21.33
N GLY A 228 -4.18 -14.09 22.20
CA GLY A 228 -2.89 -14.66 21.85
C GLY A 228 -1.87 -13.64 21.31
N ILE A 229 -0.85 -14.14 20.62
CA ILE A 229 0.34 -13.37 20.19
C ILE A 229 0.02 -12.05 19.48
N VAL A 230 -1.09 -12.01 18.73
CA VAL A 230 -1.51 -10.80 18.02
C VAL A 230 -1.82 -9.65 18.99
N VAL A 231 -2.47 -9.96 20.12
CA VAL A 231 -2.82 -8.96 21.14
C VAL A 231 -1.63 -8.70 22.07
N GLU A 232 -0.91 -9.76 22.43
CA GLU A 232 0.15 -9.71 23.44
C GLU A 232 1.44 -9.06 22.93
N GLU A 233 1.79 -9.30 21.67
CA GLU A 233 3.07 -8.86 21.10
C GLU A 233 2.88 -7.96 19.86
N VAL A 234 2.09 -8.41 18.88
CA VAL A 234 2.01 -7.73 17.58
C VAL A 234 1.32 -6.36 17.68
N PHE A 235 0.17 -6.26 18.35
CA PHE A 235 -0.54 -4.99 18.49
C PHE A 235 0.30 -3.93 19.22
N PRO A 236 0.89 -4.21 20.40
CA PRO A 236 1.79 -3.27 21.06
C PRO A 236 2.99 -2.87 20.19
N ALA A 237 3.59 -3.81 19.46
CA ALA A 237 4.71 -3.52 18.57
C ALA A 237 4.29 -2.59 17.41
N ILE A 238 3.13 -2.84 16.79
CA ILE A 238 2.59 -1.96 15.74
C ILE A 238 2.30 -0.57 16.29
N GLN A 239 1.79 -0.45 17.51
CA GLN A 239 1.54 0.86 18.13
C GLN A 239 2.83 1.66 18.29
N ARG A 240 3.92 1.02 18.73
CA ARG A 240 5.23 1.65 18.95
C ARG A 240 6.03 1.93 17.67
N CYS A 241 5.86 1.12 16.63
CA CYS A 241 6.73 1.20 15.45
C CYS A 241 6.46 2.42 14.56
N ASP A 242 7.47 2.87 13.83
CA ASP A 242 7.35 3.85 12.75
C ASP A 242 7.24 3.14 11.38
N SER A 243 7.75 1.91 11.25
CA SER A 243 7.52 1.06 10.08
C SER A 243 7.36 -0.43 10.41
N ILE A 244 6.81 -1.16 9.44
CA ILE A 244 6.67 -2.61 9.48
C ILE A 244 7.30 -3.23 8.23
N ILE A 245 8.21 -4.17 8.41
CA ILE A 245 8.77 -5.02 7.34
C ILE A 245 8.07 -6.38 7.38
N TRP A 246 7.41 -6.72 6.27
CA TRP A 246 6.73 -8.00 6.08
C TRP A 246 7.65 -8.96 5.33
N ILE A 247 8.10 -10.02 6.01
CA ILE A 247 8.95 -11.08 5.41
C ILE A 247 8.04 -12.17 4.84
N CYS A 248 7.80 -12.09 3.54
CA CYS A 248 6.83 -12.91 2.83
C CYS A 248 7.52 -13.86 1.86
N PRO A 249 7.85 -15.11 2.26
CA PRO A 249 8.09 -16.14 1.26
C PRO A 249 6.85 -16.27 0.36
N ASN A 250 7.03 -16.30 -0.95
CA ASN A 250 5.94 -16.49 -1.89
C ASN A 250 5.66 -18.01 -2.03
N TYR A 251 4.59 -18.45 -1.38
CA TYR A 251 4.03 -19.79 -1.56
C TYR A 251 2.70 -19.66 -2.31
N ASN A 252 2.64 -20.18 -3.53
CA ASN A 252 1.44 -20.16 -4.39
C ASN A 252 0.91 -18.75 -4.69
N ASP A 253 1.80 -17.81 -4.98
CA ASP A 253 1.45 -16.42 -5.31
C ASP A 253 0.67 -15.71 -4.21
N ALA A 254 0.91 -16.08 -2.94
CA ALA A 254 0.15 -15.59 -1.79
C ALA A 254 1.03 -15.25 -0.58
N ILE A 255 0.55 -14.31 0.23
CA ILE A 255 1.06 -14.09 1.59
C ILE A 255 0.82 -15.37 2.41
N SER A 256 1.79 -15.75 3.25
CA SER A 256 1.64 -16.94 4.10
C SER A 256 0.41 -16.86 5.01
N ALA A 257 -0.14 -18.03 5.38
CA ALA A 257 -1.34 -18.13 6.21
C ALA A 257 -1.22 -17.35 7.53
N ASN A 258 -0.09 -17.50 8.24
CA ASN A 258 0.11 -16.82 9.53
C ASN A 258 0.16 -15.29 9.39
N LEU A 259 0.86 -14.77 8.38
CA LEU A 259 0.90 -13.32 8.15
C LEU A 259 -0.46 -12.80 7.70
N THR A 260 -1.19 -13.57 6.89
CA THR A 260 -2.58 -13.27 6.52
C THR A 260 -3.49 -13.25 7.76
N ALA A 261 -3.31 -14.18 8.70
CA ALA A 261 -4.05 -14.20 9.96
C ALA A 261 -3.77 -12.96 10.81
N VAL A 262 -2.52 -12.46 10.84
CA VAL A 262 -2.19 -11.16 11.46
C VAL A 262 -2.95 -10.04 10.77
N ILE A 263 -2.83 -9.91 9.44
CA ILE A 263 -3.45 -8.86 8.62
C ILE A 263 -4.97 -8.81 8.86
N ASN A 264 -5.64 -9.96 8.85
CA ASN A 264 -7.08 -10.06 9.06
C ASN A 264 -7.51 -9.58 10.44
N ARG A 265 -6.64 -9.71 11.45
CA ARG A 265 -6.90 -9.29 12.82
C ARG A 265 -6.53 -7.84 13.10
N LEU A 266 -5.74 -7.20 12.24
CA LEU A 266 -5.40 -5.76 12.36
C LEU A 266 -6.61 -4.84 12.35
N THR A 267 -7.77 -5.29 11.84
CA THR A 267 -9.00 -4.50 11.87
C THR A 267 -9.37 -4.06 13.29
N ALA A 268 -9.11 -4.87 14.31
CA ALA A 268 -9.37 -4.49 15.69
C ALA A 268 -8.50 -3.29 16.13
N LEU A 269 -7.22 -3.27 15.79
CA LEU A 269 -6.31 -2.17 16.12
C LEU A 269 -6.56 -0.92 15.26
N TYR A 270 -6.78 -1.12 13.95
CA TYR A 270 -7.07 -0.06 12.98
C TYR A 270 -8.32 0.77 13.34
N ARG A 271 -9.32 0.16 13.98
CA ARG A 271 -10.51 0.88 14.46
C ARG A 271 -10.24 1.82 15.63
N LYS A 272 -9.08 1.68 16.30
CA LYS A 272 -8.68 2.49 17.45
C LYS A 272 -7.63 3.56 17.07
N ILE A 273 -6.65 3.20 16.24
CA ILE A 273 -5.58 4.11 15.83
C ILE A 273 -5.46 4.18 14.31
N SER A 274 -5.02 5.33 13.81
CA SER A 274 -4.64 5.47 12.41
C SER A 274 -3.27 4.86 12.15
N PHE A 275 -3.09 4.29 10.95
CA PHE A 275 -1.78 3.83 10.46
C PHE A 275 -1.15 4.77 9.43
N TYR A 276 -1.72 5.97 9.23
CA TYR A 276 -1.28 6.91 8.19
C TYR A 276 0.18 7.36 8.31
N ASP A 277 0.72 7.36 9.53
CA ASP A 277 2.10 7.76 9.81
C ASP A 277 3.05 6.56 9.94
N LYS A 278 2.60 5.35 9.60
CA LYS A 278 3.38 4.12 9.67
C LYS A 278 3.65 3.59 8.27
N SER A 279 4.93 3.43 7.94
CA SER A 279 5.38 2.92 6.64
C SER A 279 5.36 1.39 6.59
N ILE A 280 5.08 0.81 5.43
CA ILE A 280 5.26 -0.65 5.20
C ILE A 280 6.34 -0.93 4.17
N PHE A 281 7.07 -2.01 4.39
CA PHE A 281 8.02 -2.58 3.45
C PHE A 281 7.78 -4.09 3.30
N GLY A 282 8.18 -4.65 2.16
CA GLY A 282 8.09 -6.08 1.87
C GLY A 282 9.44 -6.68 1.51
N ILE A 283 9.73 -7.87 2.05
CA ILE A 283 10.82 -8.73 1.58
C ILE A 283 10.16 -9.99 1.03
N ILE A 284 10.22 -10.16 -0.28
CA ILE A 284 9.52 -11.24 -0.98
C ILE A 284 10.55 -12.09 -1.70
N VAL A 285 10.52 -13.40 -1.45
CA VAL A 285 11.34 -14.35 -2.19
C VAL A 285 10.46 -15.46 -2.73
N SER A 286 10.54 -15.68 -4.03
CA SER A 286 9.80 -16.70 -4.77
C SER A 286 10.70 -17.86 -5.15
N GLY A 287 10.15 -19.07 -5.26
CA GLY A 287 10.91 -20.23 -5.75
C GLY A 287 11.15 -20.18 -7.26
N ASN A 288 10.14 -19.78 -8.04
CA ASN A 288 10.16 -19.89 -9.51
C ASN A 288 9.48 -18.71 -10.24
N SER A 289 8.54 -18.02 -9.59
CA SER A 289 7.76 -16.93 -10.20
C SER A 289 8.25 -15.54 -9.76
N GLY A 290 7.68 -14.48 -10.34
CA GLY A 290 7.79 -13.13 -9.80
C GLY A 290 7.23 -13.00 -8.38
N GLY A 291 7.46 -11.84 -7.74
CA GLY A 291 6.95 -11.53 -6.39
C GLY A 291 5.81 -10.50 -6.38
N ASP A 292 5.40 -10.03 -7.55
CA ASP A 292 4.47 -8.91 -7.70
C ASP A 292 3.05 -9.26 -7.25
N SER A 293 2.64 -10.52 -7.37
CA SER A 293 1.36 -11.04 -6.84
C SER A 293 1.24 -10.82 -5.33
N VAL A 294 2.30 -11.15 -4.59
CA VAL A 294 2.39 -10.95 -3.13
C VAL A 294 2.53 -9.47 -2.79
N ALA A 295 3.31 -8.71 -3.55
CA ALA A 295 3.44 -7.27 -3.35
C ALA A 295 2.10 -6.54 -3.50
N LYS A 296 1.31 -6.87 -4.53
CA LYS A 296 -0.04 -6.32 -4.75
C LYS A 296 -1.01 -6.70 -3.63
N GLN A 297 -0.89 -7.89 -3.04
CA GLN A 297 -1.66 -8.27 -1.85
C GLN A 297 -1.31 -7.39 -0.64
N LEU A 298 -0.02 -7.14 -0.39
CA LEU A 298 0.41 -6.22 0.67
C LEU A 298 -0.11 -4.80 0.43
N ILE A 299 -0.02 -4.29 -0.80
CA ILE A 299 -0.60 -2.99 -1.18
C ILE A 299 -2.11 -2.96 -0.88
N GLY A 300 -2.84 -3.97 -1.34
CA GLY A 300 -4.29 -4.06 -1.17
C GLY A 300 -4.71 -4.12 0.30
N ALA A 301 -4.08 -5.01 1.05
CA ALA A 301 -4.47 -5.28 2.43
C ALA A 301 -3.98 -4.21 3.42
N LEU A 302 -2.79 -3.65 3.22
CA LEU A 302 -2.16 -2.77 4.20
C LEU A 302 -2.27 -1.30 3.82
N ASN A 303 -1.95 -0.93 2.58
CA ASN A 303 -1.99 0.48 2.16
C ASN A 303 -3.42 0.91 1.78
N ILE A 304 -4.07 0.20 0.86
CA ILE A 304 -5.42 0.55 0.38
C ILE A 304 -6.48 0.31 1.46
N ASN A 305 -6.39 -0.77 2.24
CA ASN A 305 -7.45 -1.15 3.16
C ASN A 305 -7.21 -0.76 4.64
N LYS A 306 -5.97 -0.81 5.13
CA LYS A 306 -5.64 -0.51 6.53
C LYS A 306 -5.00 0.87 6.72
N GLY A 307 -4.60 1.52 5.63
CA GLY A 307 -4.12 2.89 5.66
C GLY A 307 -2.66 3.04 6.03
N PHE A 308 -1.84 2.00 5.92
CA PHE A 308 -0.40 2.18 6.04
C PHE A 308 0.14 3.06 4.91
N ARG A 309 1.17 3.85 5.20
CA ARG A 309 1.91 4.61 4.18
C ARG A 309 2.75 3.65 3.34
N LEU A 310 2.84 3.91 2.03
CA LEU A 310 3.65 3.15 1.09
C LEU A 310 4.84 4.01 0.60
N PRO A 311 6.06 3.78 1.13
CA PRO A 311 7.30 4.34 0.61
C PRO A 311 7.54 3.97 -0.87
N PRO A 312 8.38 4.70 -1.62
CA PRO A 312 8.74 4.32 -2.98
C PRO A 312 9.54 3.01 -2.94
N ASP A 313 9.46 2.20 -3.99
CA ASP A 313 10.15 0.89 -4.03
C ASP A 313 9.96 0.06 -2.74
N PHE A 314 8.72 -0.01 -2.25
CA PHE A 314 8.42 -0.53 -0.91
C PHE A 314 8.83 -1.99 -0.70
N ALA A 315 9.00 -2.76 -1.78
CA ALA A 315 9.32 -4.18 -1.73
C ALA A 315 10.58 -4.53 -2.52
N ILE A 316 11.44 -5.33 -1.90
CA ILE A 316 12.48 -6.11 -2.58
C ILE A 316 11.92 -7.49 -2.91
N MET A 317 12.11 -7.93 -4.15
CA MET A 317 11.56 -9.17 -4.70
C MET A 317 12.68 -9.93 -5.41
N GLU A 318 12.92 -11.17 -5.02
CA GLU A 318 13.95 -12.03 -5.63
C GLU A 318 13.45 -13.45 -5.87
N ILE A 319 14.15 -14.19 -6.73
CA ILE A 319 13.87 -15.60 -7.02
C ILE A 319 15.01 -16.46 -6.48
N ALA A 320 14.69 -17.36 -5.56
CA ALA A 320 15.62 -18.27 -4.92
C ALA A 320 14.87 -19.49 -4.35
N ASN A 321 14.99 -20.64 -5.01
CA ASN A 321 14.32 -21.88 -4.60
C ASN A 321 15.10 -22.67 -3.56
N ASP A 322 16.32 -23.11 -3.92
CA ASP A 322 17.09 -24.00 -3.05
C ASP A 322 17.53 -23.27 -1.78
N PRO A 323 17.66 -23.95 -0.63
CA PRO A 323 18.16 -23.33 0.59
C PRO A 323 19.48 -22.60 0.34
N LYS A 324 19.57 -21.34 0.80
CA LYS A 324 20.72 -20.44 0.63
C LYS A 324 20.99 -19.98 -0.81
N SER A 325 20.16 -20.33 -1.78
CA SER A 325 20.35 -19.87 -3.18
C SER A 325 20.21 -18.35 -3.32
N ILE A 326 19.54 -17.68 -2.37
CA ILE A 326 19.47 -16.21 -2.33
C ILE A 326 20.85 -15.54 -2.26
N LEU A 327 21.84 -16.21 -1.65
CA LEU A 327 23.21 -15.70 -1.55
C LEU A 327 23.93 -15.69 -2.90
N LYS A 328 23.40 -16.43 -3.89
CA LYS A 328 23.94 -16.54 -5.25
C LYS A 328 23.24 -15.62 -6.24
N VAL A 329 22.18 -14.92 -5.81
CA VAL A 329 21.49 -13.95 -6.66
C VAL A 329 22.44 -12.81 -7.00
N ASP A 330 22.48 -12.44 -8.28
CA ASP A 330 23.38 -11.42 -8.77
C ASP A 330 23.22 -10.10 -8.02
N SER A 331 24.35 -9.57 -7.53
CA SER A 331 24.42 -8.31 -6.79
C SER A 331 23.50 -8.23 -5.57
N ILE A 332 23.16 -9.36 -4.93
CA ILE A 332 22.19 -9.37 -3.81
C ILE A 332 22.60 -8.44 -2.65
N GLU A 333 23.89 -8.34 -2.34
CA GLU A 333 24.42 -7.41 -1.33
C GLU A 333 24.16 -5.94 -1.71
N ASN A 334 24.38 -5.56 -2.97
CA ASN A 334 24.10 -4.20 -3.44
C ASN A 334 22.59 -3.89 -3.40
N LYS A 335 21.75 -4.84 -3.85
CA LYS A 335 20.30 -4.69 -3.80
C LYS A 335 19.79 -4.55 -2.35
N ALA A 336 20.31 -5.38 -1.45
CA ALA A 336 19.99 -5.33 -0.02
C ALA A 336 20.41 -4.00 0.61
N LYS A 337 21.61 -3.50 0.27
CA LYS A 337 22.09 -2.18 0.71
C LYS A 337 21.17 -1.06 0.22
N SER A 338 20.84 -1.01 -1.07
CA SER A 338 19.93 0.01 -1.61
C SER A 338 18.54 -0.04 -0.99
N PHE A 339 18.05 -1.25 -0.68
CA PHE A 339 16.77 -1.40 0.01
C PHE A 339 16.84 -0.91 1.47
N ALA A 340 17.92 -1.19 2.19
CA ALA A 340 18.15 -0.67 3.54
C ALA A 340 18.24 0.87 3.55
N GLU A 341 18.93 1.46 2.58
CA GLU A 341 19.00 2.91 2.39
C GLU A 341 17.61 3.51 2.13
N ASN A 342 16.81 2.87 1.26
CA ASN A 342 15.43 3.29 1.02
C ASN A 342 14.56 3.23 2.29
N ILE A 343 14.73 2.19 3.10
CA ILE A 343 14.08 2.07 4.41
C ILE A 343 14.43 3.30 5.27
N ILE A 344 15.72 3.58 5.45
CA ILE A 344 16.22 4.69 6.29
C ILE A 344 15.72 6.06 5.81
N LEU A 345 15.65 6.30 4.49
CA LEU A 345 15.24 7.58 3.91
C LEU A 345 13.73 7.86 4.02
N ASN A 346 12.92 6.90 4.47
CA ASN A 346 11.47 7.00 4.54
C ASN A 346 10.91 6.98 5.97
N PHE A 347 11.69 7.53 6.91
CA PHE A 347 11.35 7.71 8.32
C PHE A 347 11.33 9.16 8.76
#